data_AF-A0A3N5U340-F1
#
_entry.id   AF-A0A3N5U340-F1
#
_cell.length_a   1.000
_cell.length_b   1.000
_cell.length_c   1.000
_cell.angle_alpha   90.00
_cell.angle_beta   90.00
_cell.angle_gamma   90.00
#
_symmetry.space_group_name_H-M   'P 1'
#
loop_
_entity.id
_entity.type
_entity.pdbx_description
1 polymer ?
#
loop_
_entity_poly.entity_id
_entity_poly.type
_entity_poly.pdbx_seq_one_letter_code
_entity_poly.pdbx_strand_id
1 'polypeptide(L)'
;MAEQKQEIITFKADLELAEILKNIPNRSQFIRSAILKSLENLCPLCEGTGILSPCQKEHWETFAKHHNLSRCNDCELVYLKCEHDSVKAGKKMAKKEKAS
;
A
#
# COMPACT_ATOMS: atom_id res chain seq x y z
N MET A 1 17.50 6.12 24.81
CA MET A 1 16.52 5.94 23.72
C MET A 1 15.16 6.21 24.33
N ALA A 2 14.43 7.24 23.86
CA ALA A 2 13.17 7.62 24.48
C ALA A 2 12.17 6.46 24.35
N GLU A 3 11.59 6.03 25.47
CA GLU A 3 10.54 5.01 25.48
C GLU A 3 9.38 5.49 24.59
N GLN A 4 9.11 4.74 23.52
CA GLN A 4 7.97 5.05 22.67
C GLN A 4 6.70 4.81 23.49
N LYS A 5 5.87 5.85 23.61
CA LYS A 5 4.63 5.80 24.37
C LYS A 5 3.72 4.72 23.78
N GLN A 6 3.48 3.66 24.54
CA GLN A 6 2.55 2.60 24.15
C GLN A 6 1.13 3.01 24.53
N GLU A 7 0.18 2.83 23.62
CA GLU A 7 -1.25 3.01 23.86
C GLU A 7 -1.94 1.64 23.94
N ILE A 8 -2.86 1.49 24.90
CA ILE A 8 -3.63 0.25 25.07
C ILE A 8 -4.90 0.36 24.25
N ILE A 9 -5.05 -0.53 23.26
CA ILE A 9 -6.25 -0.65 22.44
C ILE A 9 -6.99 -1.92 22.85
N THR A 10 -8.26 -1.78 23.23
CA THR A 10 -9.15 -2.91 23.57
C THR A 10 -10.18 -3.07 22.47
N PHE A 11 -10.29 -4.27 21.90
CA PHE A 11 -11.33 -4.61 20.93
C PHE A 11 -12.03 -5.90 21.35
N LYS A 12 -13.28 -6.07 20.89
CA LYS A 12 -14.03 -7.31 21.08
C LYS A 12 -13.63 -8.31 20.01
N ALA A 13 -13.26 -9.52 20.41
CA ALA A 13 -13.02 -10.65 19.52
C ALA A 13 -14.16 -11.66 19.67
N ASP A 14 -14.49 -12.36 18.60
CA ASP A 14 -15.32 -13.57 18.67
C ASP A 14 -14.57 -14.69 19.41
N LEU A 15 -15.31 -15.75 19.77
CA LEU A 15 -14.78 -16.85 20.59
C LEU A 15 -13.61 -17.58 19.91
N GLU A 16 -13.72 -17.82 18.60
CA GLU A 16 -12.71 -18.55 17.83
C GLU A 16 -11.40 -17.76 17.79
N LEU A 17 -11.47 -16.47 17.44
CA LEU A 17 -10.31 -15.59 17.44
C LEU A 17 -9.68 -15.47 18.84
N ALA A 18 -10.50 -15.37 19.88
CA ALA A 18 -10.00 -15.26 21.25
C ALA A 18 -9.24 -16.53 21.69
N GLU A 19 -9.72 -17.72 21.33
CA GLU A 19 -9.04 -18.99 21.64
C GLU A 19 -7.72 -19.12 20.89
N ILE A 20 -7.68 -18.76 19.61
CA ILE A 20 -6.45 -18.74 18.82
C ILE A 20 -5.44 -17.78 19.46
N LEU A 21 -5.85 -16.54 19.75
CA LEU A 21 -4.96 -15.52 20.33
C LEU A 21 -4.43 -15.94 21.70
N LYS A 22 -5.20 -16.65 22.54
CA LYS A 22 -4.75 -17.13 23.86
C LYS A 22 -3.54 -18.06 23.78
N ASN A 23 -3.45 -18.88 22.72
CA ASN A 23 -2.41 -19.90 22.57
C ASN A 23 -1.13 -19.37 21.90
N ILE A 24 -1.12 -18.12 21.42
CA ILE A 24 0.03 -17.55 20.73
C ILE A 24 1.07 -17.06 21.75
N PRO A 25 2.35 -17.48 21.66
CA PRO A 25 3.41 -16.90 22.46
C PRO A 25 3.68 -15.44 22.04
N ASN A 26 3.87 -14.55 23.01
CA ASN A 26 4.11 -13.12 22.78
C ASN A 26 3.04 -12.43 21.90
N ARG A 27 1.77 -12.63 22.26
CA ARG A 27 0.55 -12.13 21.58
C ARG A 27 0.66 -10.70 21.09
N SER A 28 1.11 -9.78 21.93
CA SER A 28 1.21 -8.36 21.58
C SER A 28 2.19 -8.09 20.44
N GLN A 29 3.31 -8.84 20.36
CA GLN A 29 4.24 -8.73 19.25
C GLN A 29 3.66 -9.32 17.96
N PHE A 30 3.00 -10.49 18.07
CA PHE A 30 2.32 -11.11 16.93
C PHE A 30 1.26 -10.17 16.35
N ILE A 31 0.36 -9.66 17.18
CA ILE A 31 -0.72 -8.75 16.78
C ILE A 31 -0.16 -7.48 16.13
N ARG A 32 0.84 -6.83 16.74
CA ARG A 32 1.50 -5.65 16.15
C ARG A 32 2.07 -5.96 14.77
N SER A 33 2.82 -7.05 14.65
CA SER A 33 3.48 -7.43 13.39
C SER A 33 2.46 -7.79 12.31
N ALA A 34 1.40 -8.50 12.67
CA ALA A 34 0.32 -8.87 11.76
C ALA A 34 -0.41 -7.62 11.26
N ILE A 35 -0.78 -6.69 12.14
CA ILE A 35 -1.44 -5.44 11.76
C ILE A 35 -0.54 -4.60 10.85
N LEU A 36 0.73 -4.38 11.21
CA LEU A 36 1.65 -3.60 10.39
C LEU A 36 1.84 -4.22 8.99
N LYS A 37 2.07 -5.53 8.92
CA LYS A 37 2.18 -6.25 7.65
C LYS A 37 0.89 -6.16 6.82
N SER A 38 -0.27 -6.28 7.45
CA SER A 38 -1.53 -6.13 6.74
C SER A 38 -1.65 -4.71 6.18
N LEU A 39 -1.39 -3.68 6.98
CA LEU A 39 -1.45 -2.26 6.58
C LEU A 39 -0.47 -1.93 5.44
N GLU A 40 0.74 -2.49 5.43
CA GLU A 40 1.70 -2.32 4.33
C GLU A 40 1.20 -2.90 2.99
N ASN A 41 0.31 -3.89 3.05
CA ASN A 41 -0.21 -4.59 1.87
C ASN A 41 -1.66 -4.19 1.53
N LEU A 42 -2.31 -3.32 2.31
CA LEU A 42 -3.66 -2.86 1.97
C LEU A 42 -3.62 -1.96 0.74
N CYS A 43 -4.62 -2.10 -0.13
CA CYS A 43 -4.83 -1.13 -1.19
C CYS A 43 -5.09 0.25 -0.55
N PRO A 44 -4.26 1.27 -0.80
CA PRO A 44 -4.36 2.56 -0.13
C PRO A 44 -5.61 3.36 -0.52
N LEU A 45 -6.32 2.94 -1.57
CA LEU A 45 -7.52 3.61 -2.05
C LEU A 45 -8.79 3.07 -1.39
N CYS A 46 -8.94 1.74 -1.31
CA CYS A 46 -10.11 1.12 -0.70
C CYS A 46 -9.89 0.71 0.76
N GLU A 47 -8.68 0.94 1.29
CA GLU A 47 -8.26 0.59 2.65
C GLU A 47 -8.48 -0.89 2.97
N GLY A 48 -8.26 -1.75 1.98
CA GLY A 48 -8.41 -3.19 2.12
C GLY A 48 -9.84 -3.73 1.99
N THR A 49 -10.86 -2.88 1.78
CA THR A 49 -12.24 -3.35 1.62
C THR A 49 -12.50 -4.07 0.29
N GLY A 50 -11.64 -3.83 -0.71
CA GLY A 50 -11.80 -4.36 -2.08
C GLY A 50 -12.93 -3.70 -2.89
N ILE A 51 -13.66 -2.73 -2.32
CA ILE A 51 -14.80 -2.06 -2.94
C ILE A 51 -14.64 -0.54 -2.77
N LEU A 52 -14.85 0.23 -3.83
CA LEU A 52 -14.84 1.70 -3.74
C LEU A 52 -16.25 2.21 -3.45
N SER A 53 -16.37 3.14 -2.50
CA SER A 53 -17.58 3.96 -2.38
C SER A 53 -17.81 4.79 -3.65
N PRO A 54 -19.03 5.32 -3.88
CA PRO A 54 -19.31 6.13 -5.07
C PRO A 54 -18.36 7.31 -5.26
N CYS A 55 -18.06 8.05 -4.18
CA CYS A 55 -17.13 9.18 -4.24
C CYS A 55 -15.69 8.73 -4.53
N GLN A 56 -15.22 7.64 -3.89
CA GLN A 56 -13.89 7.08 -4.18
C GLN A 56 -13.78 6.61 -5.63
N LYS A 57 -14.85 6.04 -6.20
CA LYS A 57 -14.88 5.62 -7.59
C LYS A 57 -14.75 6.79 -8.55
N GLU A 58 -15.43 7.91 -8.30
CA GLU A 58 -15.29 9.13 -9.11
C GLU A 58 -13.86 9.69 -9.08
N HIS A 59 -13.25 9.72 -7.90
CA HIS A 59 -11.85 10.12 -7.74
C HIS A 59 -10.89 9.16 -8.47
N TRP A 60 -11.14 7.85 -8.36
CA TRP A 60 -10.37 6.83 -9.07
C TRP A 60 -10.46 6.99 -10.59
N GLU A 61 -11.65 7.16 -11.13
CA GLU A 61 -11.86 7.35 -12.58
C GLU A 61 -11.12 8.59 -13.08
N THR A 62 -11.10 9.67 -12.30
CA THR A 62 -10.32 10.87 -12.64
C THR A 62 -8.81 10.61 -12.60
N PHE A 63 -8.32 9.91 -11.57
CA PHE A 63 -6.90 9.56 -11.45
C PHE A 63 -6.44 8.62 -12.58
N ALA A 64 -7.25 7.61 -12.90
CA ALA A 64 -6.96 6.57 -13.88
C ALA A 64 -6.85 7.11 -15.32
N LYS A 65 -7.41 8.30 -15.62
CA LYS A 65 -7.24 8.96 -16.93
C LYS A 65 -5.79 9.18 -17.34
N HIS A 66 -4.89 9.35 -16.37
CA HIS A 66 -3.46 9.58 -16.59
C HIS A 66 -2.56 8.51 -15.94
N HIS A 67 -3.17 7.54 -15.26
CA HIS A 67 -2.48 6.48 -14.51
C HIS A 67 -3.12 5.14 -14.85
N ASN A 68 -2.73 4.59 -16.00
CA ASN A 68 -3.31 3.37 -16.53
C ASN A 68 -2.77 2.14 -15.81
N LEU A 69 -3.59 1.10 -15.67
CA LEU A 69 -3.13 -0.21 -15.26
C LEU A 69 -2.39 -0.89 -16.42
N SER A 70 -1.18 -1.36 -16.16
CA SER A 70 -0.33 -2.09 -17.10
C SER A 70 0.14 -3.40 -16.47
N ARG A 71 0.48 -4.40 -17.28
CA ARG A 71 1.14 -5.63 -16.80
C ARG A 71 2.64 -5.52 -17.00
N CYS A 72 3.41 -5.93 -16.00
CA CYS A 72 4.85 -6.04 -16.09
C CYS A 72 5.22 -7.26 -16.96
N ASN A 73 6.21 -7.14 -17.84
CA ASN A 73 6.65 -8.25 -18.68
C ASN A 73 7.55 -9.25 -17.93
N ASP A 74 8.17 -8.84 -16.82
CA ASP A 74 9.12 -9.68 -16.08
C ASP A 74 8.45 -10.49 -14.96
N CYS A 75 7.45 -9.91 -14.28
CA CYS A 75 6.75 -10.55 -13.15
C CYS A 75 5.25 -10.75 -13.37
N GLU A 76 4.70 -10.33 -14.51
CA GLU A 76 3.27 -10.46 -14.90
C GLU A 76 2.24 -9.74 -14.00
N LEU A 77 2.71 -9.09 -12.93
CA LEU A 77 1.88 -8.34 -12.00
C LEU A 77 1.35 -7.05 -12.64
N VAL A 78 0.16 -6.65 -12.20
CA VAL A 78 -0.47 -5.38 -12.59
C VAL A 78 0.15 -4.26 -11.76
N TYR A 79 0.50 -3.15 -12.42
CA TYR A 79 1.01 -1.94 -11.79
C TYR A 79 0.35 -0.69 -12.40
N LEU A 80 0.38 0.42 -11.67
CA LEU A 80 -0.05 1.72 -12.16
C LEU A 80 1.08 2.39 -12.93
N LYS A 81 0.82 2.75 -14.19
CA LYS A 81 1.75 3.47 -15.05
C LYS A 81 1.32 4.93 -15.19
N CYS A 82 2.14 5.86 -14.69
CA CYS A 82 1.92 7.28 -14.89
C CYS A 82 2.32 7.68 -16.31
N GLU A 83 1.43 8.37 -17.03
CA GLU A 83 1.73 8.88 -18.36
C GLU A 83 2.77 10.01 -18.35
N HIS A 84 2.96 10.67 -17.20
CA HIS A 84 3.88 11.79 -17.03
C HIS A 84 5.31 11.39 -16.61
N ASP A 85 5.58 10.10 -16.35
CA ASP A 85 6.91 9.63 -15.91
C ASP A 85 8.01 9.84 -16.96
N SER A 86 7.63 9.96 -18.23
CA SER A 86 8.55 10.16 -19.36
C SER A 86 9.18 11.56 -19.41
N VAL A 87 8.66 12.54 -18.67
CA VAL A 87 9.14 13.94 -18.69
C VAL A 87 10.51 14.09 -17.98
N LYS A 88 10.97 13.12 -17.18
CA LYS A 88 12.29 13.17 -16.50
C LYS A 88 13.41 12.41 -17.20
N ALA A 89 13.12 11.57 -18.20
CA ALA A 89 14.16 10.85 -18.96
C ALA A 89 14.78 11.72 -20.07
N GLY A 90 14.00 12.59 -20.72
CA GLY A 90 14.46 13.43 -21.82
C GLY A 90 15.47 14.54 -21.45
N LYS A 91 15.53 14.96 -20.18
CA LYS A 91 16.51 15.98 -19.73
C LYS A 91 17.93 15.44 -19.50
N LYS A 92 18.12 14.11 -19.41
CA LYS A 92 19.46 13.54 -19.24
C LYS A 92 20.21 13.32 -20.57
N MET A 93 19.51 13.24 -21.71
CA MET A 93 20.17 13.06 -23.02
C MET A 93 20.65 14.39 -23.63
N ALA A 94 19.90 15.47 -23.48
CA ALA A 94 20.27 16.78 -24.04
C ALA A 94 21.54 17.43 -23.43
N LYS A 95 22.04 16.92 -22.28
CA LYS A 95 23.29 17.42 -21.66
C LYS A 95 24.53 16.63 -22.07
N LYS A 96 24.37 15.48 -22.74
CA LYS A 96 25.50 14.62 -23.17
C LYS A 96 26.01 14.95 -24.58
N GLU A 97 25.22 15.65 -25.40
CA GLU A 97 25.58 16.05 -26.78
C GLU A 97 26.26 17.44 -26.90
N LYS A 98 26.58 18.12 -25.78
CA LYS A 98 27.32 19.41 -25.80
C LYS A 98 28.68 19.36 -25.11
N ALA A 99 29.22 18.16 -24.90
CA ALA A 99 30.52 17.94 -24.24
C ALA A 99 31.42 16.94 -24.99
N SER A 100 31.27 16.83 -26.32
CA SER A 100 32.21 16.14 -27.20
C SER A 100 32.48 16.98 -28.43
#